data_AF-A0A2S1QEQ1-F1
#
_entry.id   AF-A0A2S1QEQ1-F1
#
_cell.length_a   1.000
_cell.length_b   1.000
_cell.length_c   1.000
_cell.angle_alpha   90.00
_cell.angle_beta   90.00
_cell.angle_gamma   90.00
#
_symmetry.space_group_name_H-M   'P 1'
#
loop_
_entity.id
_entity.type
_entity.pdbx_description
1 polymer ?
#
loop_
_entity_poly.entity_id
_entity_poly.type
_entity_poly.pdbx_seq_one_letter_code
_entity_poly.pdbx_strand_id
1 'polypeptide(L)'
;MSVCGGITMMISLELFFTNDHLPELKNILLLLLFLSSILVVVLLGFILSKTARLKFSGDSLSQEIQKLTQQVHYFRDIADILLRSSVWAPGLKEYIDEEFSSLNYFLVKEFYKGRSKLALEYIEEKDRYGETEILYLETKALLLNDPSKSSVKGYMNPKEYDVRMLKKWTEHKVGMGWNHYFGFKYNQFKEELDIHRVYERHQERILKYATQLDPIRYRGMGFSEELISKLGMHLSEEVLPQLLSLTSQSVRKVPKVITVAFILIVLLVMFGVIQPTITLLFGLNVVFGFISIIVVVSIIFFLMLSIYPFVKREING
;
A
#
# COMPACT_ATOMS: atom_id res chain seq x y z
N MET A 1 -43.23 -14.50 2.98
CA MET A 1 -44.26 -13.84 2.14
C MET A 1 -43.81 -13.49 0.71
N SER A 2 -42.53 -13.64 0.31
CA SER A 2 -42.08 -13.30 -1.06
C SER A 2 -42.05 -14.46 -2.06
N VAL A 3 -42.06 -15.73 -1.62
CA VAL A 3 -41.96 -16.90 -2.51
C VAL A 3 -43.30 -17.24 -3.19
N CYS A 4 -44.43 -17.07 -2.49
CA CYS A 4 -45.75 -17.30 -3.11
C CYS A 4 -46.07 -16.28 -4.21
N GLY A 5 -45.60 -15.03 -4.09
CA GLY A 5 -45.83 -14.00 -5.12
C GLY A 5 -45.10 -14.27 -6.43
N GLY A 6 -43.89 -14.85 -6.37
CA GLY A 6 -43.15 -15.23 -7.58
C GLY A 6 -43.79 -16.42 -8.30
N ILE A 7 -44.31 -17.39 -7.55
CA ILE A 7 -44.97 -18.58 -8.10
C ILE A 7 -46.34 -18.21 -8.69
N THR A 8 -47.14 -17.36 -8.03
CA THR A 8 -48.41 -16.90 -8.60
C THR A 8 -48.20 -16.01 -9.82
N MET A 9 -47.13 -15.21 -9.88
CA MET A 9 -46.77 -14.42 -11.06
C MET A 9 -46.26 -15.29 -12.22
N MET A 10 -45.54 -16.38 -11.94
CA MET A 10 -45.14 -17.37 -12.96
C MET A 10 -46.35 -18.13 -13.51
N ILE A 11 -47.26 -18.56 -12.65
CA ILE A 11 -48.49 -19.28 -13.05
C ILE A 11 -49.42 -18.35 -13.85
N SER A 12 -49.53 -17.07 -13.47
CA SER A 12 -50.34 -16.11 -14.23
C SER A 12 -49.70 -15.75 -15.57
N LEU A 13 -48.37 -15.70 -15.68
CA LEU A 13 -47.66 -15.55 -16.96
C LEU A 13 -47.84 -16.77 -17.89
N GLU A 14 -47.81 -17.98 -17.33
CA GLU A 14 -48.00 -19.24 -18.06
C GLU A 14 -49.45 -19.39 -18.56
N LEU A 15 -50.44 -18.89 -17.79
CA LEU A 15 -51.86 -18.87 -18.18
C LEU A 15 -52.22 -17.75 -19.17
N PHE A 16 -51.51 -16.61 -19.17
CA PHE A 16 -51.80 -15.47 -20.05
C PHE A 16 -51.20 -15.64 -21.46
N PHE A 17 -50.14 -16.44 -21.61
CA PHE A 17 -49.47 -16.70 -22.88
C PHE A 17 -49.88 -18.07 -23.47
N THR A 18 -51.18 -18.30 -23.67
CA THR A 18 -51.68 -19.38 -24.52
C THR A 18 -51.33 -19.11 -25.99
N ASN A 19 -50.30 -19.81 -26.50
CA ASN A 19 -49.88 -20.07 -27.91
C ASN A 19 -49.80 -18.94 -28.96
N ASP A 20 -50.64 -17.89 -28.93
CA ASP A 20 -50.74 -16.91 -30.02
C ASP A 20 -49.54 -15.92 -30.06
N HIS A 21 -48.85 -15.72 -28.93
CA HIS A 21 -47.73 -14.75 -28.81
C HIS A 21 -46.32 -15.40 -28.80
N LEU A 22 -46.22 -16.71 -29.05
CA LEU A 22 -44.94 -17.42 -29.19
C LEU A 22 -43.99 -16.82 -30.27
N PRO A 23 -44.48 -16.38 -31.45
CA PRO A 23 -43.62 -15.76 -32.46
C PRO A 23 -43.00 -14.44 -31.98
N GLU A 24 -43.74 -13.64 -31.22
CA GLU A 24 -43.30 -12.37 -30.67
C GLU A 24 -42.18 -12.57 -29.64
N LEU A 25 -42.34 -13.57 -28.76
CA LEU A 25 -41.31 -13.96 -27.79
C LEU A 25 -40.01 -14.39 -28.48
N LYS A 26 -40.10 -15.16 -29.57
CA LYS A 26 -38.91 -15.57 -30.35
C LYS A 26 -38.16 -14.36 -30.91
N ASN A 27 -38.89 -13.38 -31.47
CA ASN A 27 -38.28 -12.15 -31.99
C ASN A 27 -37.59 -11.34 -30.90
N ILE A 28 -38.21 -11.23 -29.72
CA ILE A 28 -37.62 -10.53 -28.56
C ILE A 28 -36.35 -11.24 -28.10
N LEU A 29 -36.36 -12.57 -27.99
CA LEU A 29 -35.18 -13.36 -27.58
C LEU A 29 -34.03 -13.25 -28.59
N LEU A 30 -34.32 -13.21 -29.89
CA LEU A 30 -33.32 -12.99 -30.94
C LEU A 30 -32.69 -11.60 -30.85
N LEU A 31 -33.50 -10.55 -30.64
CA LEU A 31 -33.03 -9.19 -30.45
C LEU A 31 -32.16 -9.08 -29.19
N LEU A 32 -32.57 -9.74 -28.12
CA LEU A 32 -31.85 -9.79 -26.86
C LEU A 32 -30.48 -10.49 -27.01
N LEU A 33 -30.42 -11.58 -27.78
CA LEU A 33 -29.18 -12.30 -28.09
C LEU A 33 -28.20 -11.40 -28.84
N PHE A 34 -28.67 -10.69 -29.86
CA PHE A 34 -27.86 -9.73 -30.61
C PHE A 34 -27.31 -8.61 -29.71
N LEU A 35 -28.19 -7.98 -28.93
CA LEU A 35 -27.82 -6.88 -28.04
C LEU A 35 -26.83 -7.32 -26.95
N SER A 36 -27.08 -8.48 -26.33
CA SER A 36 -26.20 -9.03 -25.29
C SER A 36 -24.82 -9.38 -25.83
N SER A 37 -24.76 -9.92 -27.05
CA SER A 37 -23.48 -10.25 -27.71
C SER A 37 -22.63 -9.00 -27.94
N ILE A 38 -23.23 -7.91 -28.41
CA ILE A 38 -22.54 -6.62 -28.57
C ILE A 38 -22.06 -6.10 -27.20
N LEU A 39 -22.93 -6.13 -26.20
CA LEU A 39 -22.62 -5.59 -24.87
C LEU A 39 -21.46 -6.35 -24.19
N VAL A 40 -21.40 -7.68 -24.37
CA VAL A 40 -20.28 -8.51 -23.91
C VAL A 40 -18.97 -8.09 -24.56
N VAL A 41 -18.95 -7.87 -25.89
CA VAL A 41 -17.75 -7.40 -26.61
C VAL A 41 -17.29 -6.03 -26.10
N VAL A 42 -18.22 -5.10 -25.88
CA VAL A 42 -17.92 -3.76 -25.34
C VAL A 42 -17.32 -3.85 -23.93
N LEU A 43 -17.93 -4.63 -23.04
CA LEU A 43 -17.43 -4.81 -21.67
C LEU A 43 -16.07 -5.53 -21.63
N LEU A 44 -15.83 -6.50 -22.52
CA LEU A 44 -14.53 -7.13 -22.67
C LEU A 44 -13.46 -6.12 -23.11
N GLY A 45 -13.77 -5.30 -24.13
CA GLY A 45 -12.88 -4.23 -24.58
C GLY A 45 -12.55 -3.22 -23.46
N PHE A 46 -13.54 -2.87 -22.64
CA PHE A 46 -13.34 -2.03 -21.46
C PHE A 46 -12.39 -2.67 -20.44
N ILE A 47 -12.59 -3.95 -20.10
CA ILE A 47 -11.71 -4.66 -19.16
C ILE A 47 -10.29 -4.75 -19.71
N LEU A 48 -10.12 -5.12 -20.99
CA LEU A 48 -8.79 -5.21 -21.63
C LEU A 48 -8.08 -3.85 -21.63
N SER A 49 -8.78 -2.77 -21.95
CA SER A 49 -8.20 -1.42 -21.93
C SER A 49 -7.76 -1.00 -20.52
N LYS A 50 -8.61 -1.18 -19.50
CA LYS A 50 -8.28 -0.81 -18.12
C LYS A 50 -7.17 -1.71 -17.55
N THR A 51 -7.16 -3.01 -17.84
CA THR A 51 -6.08 -3.94 -17.40
C THR A 51 -4.74 -3.63 -18.06
N ALA A 52 -4.72 -3.29 -19.35
CA ALA A 52 -3.50 -2.85 -20.02
C ALA A 52 -2.92 -1.58 -19.37
N ARG A 53 -3.76 -0.57 -19.10
CA ARG A 53 -3.34 0.65 -18.39
C ARG A 53 -2.81 0.36 -16.99
N LEU A 54 -3.47 -0.51 -16.24
CA LEU A 54 -3.02 -0.92 -14.90
C LEU A 54 -1.65 -1.62 -14.95
N LYS A 55 -1.38 -2.44 -15.98
CA LYS A 55 -0.09 -3.10 -16.15
C LYS A 55 1.03 -2.09 -16.40
N PHE A 56 0.82 -1.13 -17.32
CA PHE A 56 1.81 -0.08 -17.60
C PHE A 56 2.09 0.81 -16.39
N SER A 57 1.05 1.24 -15.67
CA SER A 57 1.23 2.02 -14.43
C SER A 57 1.83 1.19 -13.31
N GLY A 58 1.57 -0.12 -13.26
CA GLY A 58 2.12 -1.04 -12.27
C GLY A 58 3.62 -1.26 -12.45
N ASP A 59 4.09 -1.37 -13.69
CA ASP A 59 5.51 -1.58 -13.99
C ASP A 59 6.37 -0.36 -13.59
N SER A 60 5.93 0.86 -13.90
CA SER A 60 6.63 2.09 -13.50
C SER A 60 6.58 2.32 -11.98
N LEU A 61 5.43 2.09 -11.36
CA LEU A 61 5.26 2.19 -9.90
C LEU A 61 6.16 1.18 -9.17
N SER A 62 6.25 -0.05 -9.68
CA SER A 62 7.10 -1.10 -9.12
C SER A 62 8.58 -0.72 -9.17
N GLN A 63 9.05 -0.18 -10.30
CA GLN A 63 10.44 0.30 -10.43
C GLN A 63 10.76 1.43 -9.44
N GLU A 64 9.84 2.37 -9.25
CA GLU A 64 10.03 3.47 -8.31
C GLU A 64 10.04 2.99 -6.85
N ILE A 65 9.13 2.08 -6.48
CA ILE A 65 9.13 1.43 -5.16
C ILE A 65 10.42 0.67 -4.93
N GLN A 66 10.93 -0.07 -5.92
CA GLN A 66 12.21 -0.79 -5.82
C GLN A 66 13.39 0.16 -5.62
N LYS A 67 13.42 1.27 -6.36
CA LYS A 67 14.45 2.32 -6.21
C LYS A 67 14.45 2.89 -4.78
N LEU A 68 13.28 3.31 -4.29
CA LEU A 68 13.15 3.86 -2.93
C LEU A 68 13.45 2.83 -1.85
N THR A 69 13.06 1.57 -2.06
CA THR A 69 13.38 0.45 -1.15
C THR A 69 14.90 0.26 -1.04
N GLN A 70 15.61 0.30 -2.16
CA GLN A 70 17.07 0.23 -2.18
C GLN A 70 17.71 1.44 -1.49
N GLN A 71 17.15 2.64 -1.62
CA GLN A 71 17.61 3.80 -0.88
C GLN A 71 17.46 3.61 0.63
N VAL A 72 16.32 3.09 1.10
CA VAL A 72 16.14 2.75 2.53
C VAL A 72 17.16 1.70 2.98
N HIS A 73 17.51 0.71 2.15
CA HIS A 73 18.59 -0.25 2.48
C HIS A 73 19.92 0.47 2.76
N TYR A 74 20.30 1.44 1.94
CA TYR A 74 21.52 2.22 2.17
C TYR A 74 21.45 3.02 3.48
N PHE A 75 20.32 3.65 3.79
CA PHE A 75 20.14 4.35 5.07
C PHE A 75 20.23 3.41 6.27
N ARG A 76 19.66 2.21 6.17
CA ARG A 76 19.74 1.21 7.23
C ARG A 76 21.16 0.66 7.38
N ASP A 77 21.88 0.48 6.29
CA ASP A 77 23.29 0.08 6.34
C ASP A 77 24.17 1.16 6.99
N ILE A 78 23.89 2.43 6.73
CA ILE A 78 24.52 3.56 7.44
C ILE A 78 24.17 3.51 8.93
N ALA A 79 22.89 3.30 9.29
CA ALA A 79 22.45 3.19 10.67
C ALA A 79 23.15 2.02 11.41
N ASP A 80 23.30 0.86 10.76
CA ASP A 80 24.01 -0.30 11.32
C ASP A 80 25.49 0.00 11.55
N ILE A 81 26.14 0.72 10.63
CA ILE A 81 27.52 1.19 10.84
C ILE A 81 27.59 2.11 12.06
N LEU A 82 26.71 3.11 12.16
CA LEU A 82 26.71 4.06 13.27
C LEU A 82 26.50 3.35 14.62
N LEU A 83 25.52 2.46 14.73
CA LEU A 83 25.22 1.71 15.97
C LEU A 83 26.32 0.75 16.42
N ARG A 84 27.13 0.25 15.48
CA ARG A 84 28.28 -0.62 15.78
C ARG A 84 29.58 0.15 16.01
N SER A 85 29.62 1.43 15.66
CA SER A 85 30.79 2.28 15.80
C SER A 85 30.94 2.83 17.22
N SER A 86 32.12 3.36 17.51
CA SER A 86 32.48 4.08 18.74
C SER A 86 32.02 5.54 18.76
N VAL A 87 31.05 5.91 17.92
CA VAL A 87 30.45 7.27 17.88
C VAL A 87 29.82 7.67 19.20
N TRP A 88 29.24 6.69 19.89
CA TRP A 88 28.46 6.89 21.10
C TRP A 88 29.35 7.02 22.34
N ALA A 89 28.81 7.64 23.38
CA ALA A 89 29.42 7.65 24.69
C ALA A 89 29.65 6.21 25.20
N PRO A 90 30.81 5.92 25.83
CA PRO A 90 31.05 4.60 26.42
C PRO A 90 29.97 4.22 27.43
N GLY A 91 29.39 3.02 27.31
CA GLY A 91 28.34 2.53 28.21
C GLY A 91 26.91 2.84 27.75
N LEU A 92 26.68 3.78 26.81
CA LEU A 92 25.33 4.09 26.32
C LEU A 92 24.66 2.85 25.71
N LYS A 93 25.43 2.08 24.94
CA LYS A 93 24.95 0.90 24.24
C LYS A 93 24.54 -0.19 25.24
N GLU A 94 25.41 -0.47 26.19
CA GLU A 94 25.17 -1.45 27.26
C GLU A 94 23.94 -1.06 28.08
N TYR A 95 23.84 0.23 28.45
CA TYR A 95 22.68 0.78 29.16
C TYR A 95 21.36 0.55 28.41
N ILE A 96 21.27 0.92 27.13
CA ILE A 96 20.02 0.77 26.37
C ILE A 96 19.74 -0.69 25.98
N ASP A 97 20.75 -1.43 25.53
CA ASP A 97 20.55 -2.77 24.98
C ASP A 97 20.44 -3.86 26.04
N GLU A 98 21.04 -3.68 27.22
CA GLU A 98 21.00 -4.64 28.34
C GLU A 98 20.00 -4.21 29.41
N GLU A 99 20.17 -3.02 30.01
CA GLU A 99 19.30 -2.55 31.11
C GLU A 99 17.87 -2.26 30.61
N PHE A 100 17.73 -1.68 29.41
CA PHE A 100 16.44 -1.36 28.77
C PHE A 100 16.13 -2.20 27.51
N SER A 101 16.51 -3.48 27.51
CA SER A 101 16.40 -4.36 26.33
C SER A 101 15.00 -4.47 25.67
N SER A 102 13.91 -4.23 26.43
CA SER A 102 12.52 -4.20 25.94
C SER A 102 12.07 -2.85 25.39
N LEU A 103 12.89 -1.81 25.52
CA LEU A 103 12.58 -0.46 25.07
C LEU A 103 12.80 -0.33 23.56
N ASN A 104 11.93 0.42 22.90
CA ASN A 104 12.12 0.84 21.52
C ASN A 104 11.71 2.31 21.36
N TYR A 105 12.22 2.94 20.30
CA TYR A 105 11.98 4.35 20.02
C TYR A 105 10.49 4.72 19.97
N PHE A 106 9.66 3.86 19.37
CA PHE A 106 8.23 4.13 19.22
C PHE A 106 7.49 4.10 20.56
N LEU A 107 7.90 3.22 21.49
CA LEU A 107 7.35 3.16 22.84
C LEU A 107 7.66 4.45 23.62
N VAL A 108 8.88 4.99 23.48
CA VAL A 108 9.28 6.26 24.10
C VAL A 108 8.51 7.43 23.49
N LYS A 109 8.42 7.53 22.16
CA LYS A 109 7.70 8.63 21.48
C LYS A 109 6.19 8.59 21.70
N GLU A 110 5.59 7.41 21.80
CA GLU A 110 4.15 7.25 22.00
C GLU A 110 3.75 7.18 23.47
N PHE A 111 4.70 7.44 24.37
CA PHE A 111 4.51 7.35 25.81
C PHE A 111 3.29 8.16 26.31
N TYR A 112 3.13 9.39 25.84
CA TYR A 112 1.99 10.28 26.17
C TYR A 112 0.61 9.74 25.74
N LYS A 113 0.56 8.64 24.98
CA LYS A 113 -0.68 7.94 24.63
C LYS A 113 -1.05 6.82 25.62
N GLY A 114 -0.33 6.69 26.74
CA GLY A 114 -0.72 5.90 27.92
C GLY A 114 -0.45 4.39 27.86
N ARG A 115 0.63 3.93 27.21
CA ARG A 115 0.79 2.49 26.88
C ARG A 115 1.98 1.73 27.48
N SER A 116 2.91 2.34 28.23
CA SER A 116 4.09 1.59 28.72
C SER A 116 4.61 2.07 30.09
N LYS A 117 4.64 1.16 31.07
CA LYS A 117 5.26 1.34 32.39
C LYS A 117 6.79 1.42 32.30
N LEU A 118 7.41 0.71 31.36
CA LEU A 118 8.86 0.77 31.12
C LEU A 118 9.30 2.12 30.54
N ALA A 119 8.44 2.78 29.74
CA ALA A 119 8.73 4.13 29.26
C ALA A 119 8.59 5.17 30.39
N LEU A 120 7.71 4.94 31.38
CA LEU A 120 7.67 5.73 32.62
C LEU A 120 9.00 5.59 33.37
N GLU A 121 9.42 4.36 33.66
CA GLU A 121 10.67 4.10 34.39
C GLU A 121 11.89 4.71 33.67
N TYR A 122 11.96 4.61 32.34
CA TYR A 122 13.00 5.23 31.52
C TYR A 122 12.98 6.78 31.53
N ILE A 123 11.80 7.40 31.58
CA ILE A 123 11.65 8.87 31.64
C ILE A 123 11.85 9.39 33.08
N GLU A 124 11.58 8.57 34.09
CA GLU A 124 11.71 8.90 35.52
C GLU A 124 13.14 8.71 36.04
N GLU A 125 13.89 7.73 35.51
CA GLU A 125 15.34 7.67 35.71
C GLU A 125 16.00 8.84 35.00
N LYS A 126 16.74 9.67 35.74
CA LYS A 126 17.48 10.82 35.19
C LYS A 126 18.34 10.38 34.00
N ASP A 127 18.18 11.05 32.85
CA ASP A 127 18.96 10.86 31.62
C ASP A 127 20.47 10.66 31.91
N ARG A 128 20.92 9.40 31.92
CA ARG A 128 22.30 9.06 32.28
C ARG A 128 23.28 9.45 31.18
N TYR A 129 22.80 9.42 29.94
CA TYR A 129 23.50 9.81 28.72
C TYR A 129 22.75 10.92 27.94
N GLY A 130 21.86 11.64 28.62
CA GLY A 130 21.19 12.81 28.05
C GLY A 130 20.30 12.52 26.84
N GLU A 131 20.20 13.52 25.98
CA GLU A 131 19.40 13.47 24.75
C GLU A 131 19.97 12.46 23.69
N THR A 132 21.21 11.98 23.86
CA THR A 132 21.84 11.03 22.93
C THR A 132 21.22 9.63 22.97
N GLU A 133 20.55 9.28 24.07
CA GLU A 133 19.81 8.02 24.22
C GLU A 133 18.65 7.93 23.22
N ILE A 134 17.93 9.04 23.03
CA ILE A 134 16.81 9.12 22.08
C ILE A 134 17.32 8.96 20.64
N LEU A 135 18.47 9.58 20.31
CA LEU A 135 19.12 9.43 19.02
C LEU A 135 19.56 7.98 18.77
N TYR A 136 20.12 7.33 19.78
CA TYR A 136 20.50 5.91 19.70
C TYR A 136 19.29 5.03 19.42
N LEU A 137 18.20 5.22 20.18
CA LEU A 137 16.95 4.50 19.98
C LEU A 137 16.35 4.74 18.59
N GLU A 138 16.34 5.99 18.10
CA GLU A 138 15.86 6.33 16.76
C GLU A 138 16.68 5.63 15.66
N THR A 139 18.02 5.67 15.80
CA THR A 139 18.94 5.01 14.87
C THR A 139 18.72 3.50 14.89
N LYS A 140 18.52 2.90 16.07
CA LYS A 140 18.16 1.48 16.25
C LYS A 140 16.81 1.14 15.62
N ALA A 141 15.84 2.06 15.65
CA ALA A 141 14.51 1.85 15.08
C ALA A 141 14.55 1.66 13.56
N LEU A 142 15.54 2.21 12.85
CA LEU A 142 15.74 1.96 11.42
C LEU A 142 16.12 0.50 11.13
N LEU A 143 16.74 -0.19 12.07
CA LEU A 143 17.12 -1.59 11.87
C LEU A 143 15.99 -2.58 12.15
N LEU A 144 14.90 -2.14 12.77
CA LEU A 144 13.73 -2.98 13.05
C LEU A 144 12.89 -3.21 11.78
N ASN A 145 12.47 -4.45 11.55
CA ASN A 145 11.49 -4.79 10.52
C ASN A 145 10.04 -4.80 11.07
N ASP A 146 9.88 -4.71 12.39
CA ASP A 146 8.60 -4.76 13.10
C ASP A 146 8.61 -3.72 14.23
N PRO A 147 7.64 -2.79 14.27
CA PRO A 147 7.63 -1.70 15.25
C PRO A 147 7.33 -2.16 16.68
N SER A 148 6.86 -3.40 16.88
CA SER A 148 6.62 -3.99 18.21
C SER A 148 7.88 -4.59 18.84
N LYS A 149 8.92 -4.83 18.05
CA LYS A 149 10.17 -5.43 18.54
C LYS A 149 11.09 -4.35 19.12
N SER A 150 11.92 -4.75 20.08
CA SER A 150 12.93 -3.89 20.70
C SER A 150 14.37 -4.30 20.33
N SER A 151 14.57 -5.57 19.95
CA SER A 151 15.90 -6.10 19.63
C SER A 151 16.11 -6.26 18.12
N VAL A 152 17.31 -5.89 17.67
CA VAL A 152 17.78 -6.06 16.30
C VAL A 152 18.48 -7.42 16.18
N LYS A 153 17.71 -8.51 16.19
CA LYS A 153 18.25 -9.86 15.98
C LYS A 153 18.23 -10.21 14.50
N GLY A 154 19.41 -10.46 13.92
CA GLY A 154 19.55 -10.87 12.51
C GLY A 154 19.15 -9.77 11.52
N TYR A 155 19.74 -8.57 11.67
CA TYR A 155 19.56 -7.45 10.74
C TYR A 155 19.70 -7.92 9.30
N MET A 156 18.62 -7.78 8.54
CA MET A 156 18.59 -8.01 7.11
C MET A 156 17.59 -7.06 6.47
N ASN A 157 18.02 -6.52 5.34
CA ASN A 157 17.20 -5.70 4.46
C ASN A 157 16.13 -6.58 3.79
N PRO A 158 14.83 -6.33 4.00
CA PRO A 158 13.77 -7.09 3.37
C PRO A 158 13.65 -6.69 1.90
N LYS A 159 13.09 -7.57 1.09
CA LYS A 159 12.76 -7.28 -0.31
C LYS A 159 11.71 -6.18 -0.43
N GLU A 160 10.76 -6.16 0.50
CA GLU A 160 9.66 -5.18 0.57
C GLU A 160 9.43 -4.79 2.03
N TYR A 161 9.03 -3.54 2.26
CA TYR A 161 8.76 -3.03 3.60
C TYR A 161 7.27 -3.11 3.95
N ASP A 162 6.97 -3.57 5.17
CA ASP A 162 5.60 -3.55 5.70
C ASP A 162 5.13 -2.09 5.86
N VAL A 163 3.94 -1.78 5.32
CA VAL A 163 3.29 -0.46 5.42
C VAL A 163 3.18 0.02 6.86
N ARG A 164 2.98 -0.89 7.83
CA ARG A 164 2.94 -0.56 9.26
C ARG A 164 4.27 0.00 9.77
N MET A 165 5.39 -0.55 9.30
CA MET A 165 6.72 -0.07 9.66
C MET A 165 7.01 1.28 9.00
N LEU A 166 6.76 1.39 7.68
CA LEU A 166 6.92 2.64 6.94
C LEU A 166 6.11 3.77 7.59
N LYS A 167 4.86 3.48 7.96
CA LYS A 167 3.98 4.43 8.64
C LYS A 167 4.58 4.90 9.97
N LYS A 168 5.11 3.99 10.80
CA LYS A 168 5.77 4.34 12.07
C LYS A 168 7.01 5.20 11.85
N TRP A 169 7.86 4.85 10.89
CA TRP A 169 9.03 5.67 10.55
C TRP A 169 8.64 7.07 10.08
N THR A 170 7.64 7.19 9.21
CA THR A 170 7.16 8.49 8.71
C THR A 170 6.45 9.32 9.79
N GLU A 171 5.56 8.73 10.59
CA GLU A 171 4.81 9.42 11.65
C GLU A 171 5.73 10.02 12.71
N HIS A 172 6.79 9.29 13.07
CA HIS A 172 7.77 9.71 14.08
C HIS A 172 9.02 10.37 13.48
N LYS A 173 8.97 10.72 12.18
CA LYS A 173 10.02 11.42 11.42
C LYS A 173 11.42 10.83 11.65
N VAL A 174 11.53 9.52 11.55
CA VAL A 174 12.80 8.82 11.75
C VAL A 174 13.82 9.26 10.70
N GLY A 175 14.98 9.72 11.16
CA GLY A 175 16.00 10.42 10.39
C GLY A 175 16.18 11.87 10.84
N MET A 176 15.16 12.50 11.43
CA MET A 176 15.28 13.88 11.93
C MET A 176 16.22 13.99 13.13
N GLY A 177 16.39 12.94 13.93
CA GLY A 177 17.41 12.94 14.97
C GLY A 177 18.81 13.13 14.39
N TRP A 178 19.13 12.46 13.28
CA TRP A 178 20.43 12.64 12.63
C TRP A 178 20.65 14.08 12.19
N ASN A 179 19.61 14.70 11.61
CA ASN A 179 19.66 16.11 11.24
C ASN A 179 19.90 17.03 12.44
N HIS A 180 19.15 16.80 13.53
CA HIS A 180 19.18 17.62 14.74
C HIS A 180 20.51 17.53 15.49
N TYR A 181 20.99 16.32 15.76
CA TYR A 181 22.17 16.11 16.60
C TYR A 181 23.49 16.26 15.85
N PHE A 182 23.59 15.84 14.58
CA PHE A 182 24.82 16.04 13.78
C PHE A 182 24.84 17.39 13.06
N GLY A 183 23.72 18.11 13.00
CA GLY A 183 23.65 19.46 12.46
C GLY A 183 23.63 20.51 13.57
N PHE A 184 22.43 20.80 14.09
CA PHE A 184 22.20 21.95 14.96
C PHE A 184 22.86 21.85 16.34
N LYS A 185 22.90 20.65 16.93
CA LYS A 185 23.39 20.44 18.31
C LYS A 185 24.76 19.77 18.41
N TYR A 186 25.46 19.50 17.29
CA TYR A 186 26.69 18.67 17.32
C TYR A 186 27.77 19.22 18.26
N ASN A 187 28.01 20.53 18.22
CA ASN A 187 28.99 21.18 19.10
C ASN A 187 28.69 21.04 20.59
N GLN A 188 27.41 20.88 20.96
CA GLN A 188 26.97 20.71 22.36
C GLN A 188 27.20 19.27 22.85
N PHE A 189 27.16 18.29 21.94
CA PHE A 189 27.25 16.86 22.27
C PHE A 189 28.55 16.20 21.82
N LYS A 190 29.53 16.94 21.27
CA LYS A 190 30.76 16.37 20.68
C LYS A 190 31.55 15.40 21.58
N GLU A 191 31.42 15.54 22.90
CA GLU A 191 32.11 14.67 23.87
C GLU A 191 31.41 13.31 24.02
N GLU A 192 30.08 13.31 23.86
CA GLU A 192 29.16 12.18 23.99
C GLU A 192 28.81 11.54 22.63
N LEU A 193 28.91 12.31 21.55
CA LEU A 193 28.58 11.96 20.18
C LEU A 193 29.68 12.48 19.24
N ASP A 194 30.62 11.60 18.88
CA ASP A 194 31.80 11.97 18.10
C ASP A 194 31.86 11.17 16.79
N ILE A 195 31.48 11.81 15.68
CA ILE A 195 31.42 11.15 14.37
C ILE A 195 32.80 10.70 13.87
N HIS A 196 33.88 11.35 14.33
CA HIS A 196 35.23 11.03 13.89
C HIS A 196 35.77 9.73 14.51
N ARG A 197 35.07 9.17 15.51
CA ARG A 197 35.37 7.84 16.07
C ARG A 197 34.93 6.69 15.17
N VAL A 198 34.23 6.94 14.06
CA VAL A 198 33.97 5.90 13.04
C VAL A 198 35.28 5.52 12.37
N TYR A 199 35.62 4.24 12.30
CA TYR A 199 36.81 3.79 11.57
C TYR A 199 36.78 4.21 10.09
N GLU A 200 37.94 4.61 9.55
CA GLU A 200 38.09 5.13 8.17
C GLU A 200 37.41 4.24 7.11
N ARG A 201 37.58 2.92 7.19
CA ARG A 201 36.91 1.94 6.31
C ARG A 201 35.37 2.05 6.33
N HIS A 202 34.80 2.36 7.49
CA HIS A 202 33.36 2.56 7.64
C HIS A 202 32.92 3.94 7.14
N GLN A 203 33.76 4.95 7.28
CA GLN A 203 33.54 6.29 6.70
C GLN A 203 33.44 6.21 5.16
N GLU A 204 34.39 5.52 4.51
CA GLU A 204 34.38 5.29 3.06
C GLU A 204 33.11 4.57 2.60
N ARG A 205 32.64 3.58 3.37
CA ARG A 205 31.38 2.89 3.08
C ARG A 205 30.18 3.81 3.17
N ILE A 206 30.10 4.67 4.19
CA ILE A 206 29.03 5.65 4.33
C ILE A 206 29.05 6.62 3.15
N LEU A 207 30.22 7.11 2.74
CA LEU A 207 30.35 7.99 1.56
C LEU A 207 29.90 7.31 0.27
N LYS A 208 30.25 6.03 0.09
CA LYS A 208 29.78 5.24 -1.05
C LYS A 208 28.25 5.12 -1.05
N TYR A 209 27.64 4.81 0.10
CA TYR A 209 26.19 4.75 0.22
C TYR A 209 25.53 6.11 -0.03
N ALA A 210 26.06 7.21 0.49
CA ALA A 210 25.60 8.56 0.20
C ALA A 210 25.63 8.87 -1.30
N THR A 211 26.73 8.54 -1.98
CA THR A 211 26.85 8.74 -3.44
C THR A 211 25.87 7.87 -4.22
N GLN A 212 25.57 6.65 -3.75
CA GLN A 212 24.56 5.78 -4.36
C GLN A 212 23.12 6.25 -4.12
N LEU A 213 22.87 6.98 -3.03
CA LEU A 213 21.58 7.59 -2.74
C LEU A 213 21.27 8.73 -3.71
N ASP A 214 22.22 9.66 -3.87
CA ASP A 214 22.11 10.81 -4.77
C ASP A 214 23.51 11.31 -5.20
N PRO A 215 23.98 10.92 -6.40
CA PRO A 215 25.32 11.29 -6.89
C PRO A 215 25.51 12.79 -7.15
N ILE A 216 24.43 13.56 -7.23
CA ILE A 216 24.48 15.01 -7.47
C ILE A 216 24.57 15.73 -6.14
N ARG A 217 23.68 15.39 -5.19
CA ARG A 217 23.59 16.03 -3.87
C ARG A 217 24.83 15.81 -3.00
N TYR A 218 25.43 14.61 -3.05
CA TYR A 218 26.56 14.24 -2.20
C TYR A 218 27.92 14.32 -2.91
N ARG A 219 27.98 14.91 -4.11
CA ARG A 219 29.20 15.02 -4.88
C ARG A 219 30.25 15.85 -4.14
N GLY A 220 31.45 15.28 -3.96
CA GLY A 220 32.58 15.99 -3.36
C GLY A 220 32.43 16.26 -1.86
N MET A 221 31.39 15.71 -1.21
CA MET A 221 31.21 15.82 0.22
C MET A 221 32.15 14.84 0.94
N GLY A 222 32.87 15.34 1.94
CA GLY A 222 33.68 14.51 2.84
C GLY A 222 32.84 13.84 3.91
N PHE A 223 33.44 12.91 4.65
CA PHE A 223 32.80 12.32 5.82
C PHE A 223 32.81 13.34 6.97
N SER A 224 31.63 13.82 7.35
CA SER A 224 31.44 14.84 8.40
C SER A 224 30.07 14.69 9.06
N GLU A 225 29.88 15.41 10.15
CA GLU A 225 28.60 15.62 10.83
C GLU A 225 27.54 16.22 9.88
N GLU A 226 27.95 17.14 9.00
CA GLU A 226 27.08 17.75 8.00
C GLU A 226 26.52 16.70 7.02
N LEU A 227 27.35 15.73 6.60
CA LEU A 227 26.91 14.63 5.74
C LEU A 227 25.81 13.82 6.43
N ILE A 228 26.02 13.43 7.69
CA ILE A 228 25.04 12.63 8.45
C ILE A 228 23.75 13.42 8.67
N SER A 229 23.86 14.72 8.96
CA SER A 229 22.71 15.60 9.11
C SER A 229 21.86 15.69 7.83
N LYS A 230 22.51 15.86 6.67
CA LYS A 230 21.85 15.88 5.36
C LYS A 230 21.24 14.54 4.97
N LEU A 231 21.88 13.43 5.34
CA LEU A 231 21.33 12.07 5.15
C LEU A 231 20.05 11.88 5.97
N GLY A 232 20.03 12.33 7.23
CA GLY A 232 18.86 12.28 8.09
C GLY A 232 17.64 13.01 7.51
N MET A 233 17.87 14.24 7.02
CA MET A 233 16.84 15.04 6.37
C MET A 233 16.31 14.38 5.09
N HIS A 234 17.22 13.91 4.22
CA HIS A 234 16.85 13.20 2.98
C HIS A 234 16.02 11.94 3.25
N LEU A 235 16.36 11.16 4.28
CA LEU A 235 15.59 9.99 4.68
C LEU A 235 14.18 10.36 5.16
N SER A 236 14.08 11.30 6.10
CA SER A 236 12.81 11.61 6.78
C SER A 236 11.85 12.43 5.92
N GLU A 237 12.34 13.35 5.09
CA GLU A 237 11.50 14.29 4.36
C GLU A 237 11.16 13.81 2.94
N GLU A 238 12.01 12.99 2.33
CA GLU A 238 11.84 12.57 0.94
C GLU A 238 11.60 11.06 0.84
N VAL A 239 12.56 10.24 1.26
CA VAL A 239 12.54 8.80 0.93
C VAL A 239 11.42 8.05 1.66
N LEU A 240 11.29 8.22 2.98
CA LEU A 240 10.25 7.51 3.75
C LEU A 240 8.82 7.93 3.36
N PRO A 241 8.48 9.23 3.26
CA PRO A 241 7.13 9.64 2.86
C PRO A 241 6.76 9.18 1.45
N GLN A 242 7.68 9.28 0.48
CA GLN A 242 7.47 8.84 -0.88
C GLN A 242 7.24 7.32 -0.93
N LEU A 243 8.10 6.53 -0.28
CA LEU A 243 7.96 5.07 -0.24
C LEU A 243 6.64 4.65 0.42
N LEU A 244 6.24 5.28 1.53
CA LEU A 244 4.95 5.01 2.18
C LEU A 244 3.78 5.30 1.24
N SER A 245 3.81 6.43 0.54
CA SER A 245 2.73 6.85 -0.36
C SER A 245 2.55 5.86 -1.52
N LEU A 246 3.65 5.45 -2.17
CA LEU A 246 3.62 4.55 -3.33
C LEU A 246 3.28 3.12 -2.91
N THR A 247 3.85 2.64 -1.80
CA THR A 247 3.52 1.32 -1.25
C THR A 247 2.04 1.24 -0.86
N SER A 248 1.50 2.29 -0.22
CA SER A 248 0.07 2.36 0.13
C SER A 248 -0.85 2.41 -1.10
N GLN A 249 -0.40 3.01 -2.21
CA GLN A 249 -1.13 3.03 -3.47
C GLN A 249 -1.09 1.66 -4.17
N SER A 250 0.04 0.96 -4.15
CA SER A 250 0.21 -0.38 -4.76
C SER A 250 -0.69 -1.45 -4.14
N VAL A 251 -1.01 -1.32 -2.84
CA VAL A 251 -1.91 -2.23 -2.10
C VAL A 251 -3.38 -2.07 -2.54
N ARG A 252 -3.74 -1.06 -3.35
CA ARG A 252 -5.08 -0.96 -3.95
C ARG A 252 -5.27 -2.03 -5.02
N LYS A 253 -5.78 -3.19 -4.57
CA LYS A 253 -6.31 -4.32 -5.34
C LYS A 253 -7.16 -3.85 -6.55
N VAL A 254 -7.20 -4.70 -7.58
CA VAL A 254 -8.02 -4.60 -8.80
C VAL A 254 -9.24 -3.70 -8.59
N PRO A 255 -9.37 -2.58 -9.34
CA PRO A 255 -10.46 -1.64 -9.15
C PRO A 255 -11.81 -2.37 -9.09
N LYS A 256 -12.64 -2.07 -8.09
CA LYS A 256 -13.98 -2.67 -7.93
C LYS A 256 -14.82 -2.60 -9.21
N VAL A 257 -14.57 -1.59 -10.04
CA VAL A 257 -15.18 -1.41 -11.37
C VAL A 257 -14.89 -2.59 -12.30
N ILE A 258 -13.65 -3.12 -12.33
CA ILE A 258 -13.29 -4.28 -13.14
C ILE A 258 -14.02 -5.53 -12.64
N THR A 259 -14.15 -5.70 -11.32
CA THR A 259 -14.90 -6.81 -10.72
C THR A 259 -16.38 -6.74 -11.08
N VAL A 260 -17.01 -5.56 -10.99
CA VAL A 260 -18.41 -5.37 -11.41
C VAL A 260 -18.59 -5.66 -12.89
N ALA A 261 -17.71 -5.14 -13.76
CA ALA A 261 -17.75 -5.40 -15.19
C ALA A 261 -17.64 -6.91 -15.51
N PHE A 262 -16.80 -7.65 -14.78
CA PHE A 262 -16.68 -9.09 -14.94
C PHE A 262 -17.98 -9.83 -14.56
N ILE A 263 -18.60 -9.48 -13.42
CA ILE A 263 -19.88 -10.06 -13.01
C ILE A 263 -20.97 -9.79 -14.06
N LEU A 264 -21.04 -8.58 -14.60
CA LEU A 264 -22.00 -8.22 -15.65
C LEU A 264 -21.78 -9.05 -16.92
N ILE A 265 -20.53 -9.28 -17.34
CA ILE A 265 -20.22 -10.16 -18.48
C ILE A 265 -20.73 -11.57 -18.21
N VAL A 266 -20.43 -12.15 -17.04
CA VAL A 266 -20.89 -13.50 -16.70
C VAL A 266 -22.41 -13.60 -16.75
N LEU A 267 -23.12 -12.62 -16.19
CA LEU A 267 -24.58 -12.60 -16.22
C LEU A 267 -25.13 -12.42 -17.65
N LEU A 268 -24.52 -11.57 -18.48
CA LEU A 268 -24.93 -11.39 -19.88
C LEU A 268 -24.67 -12.62 -20.73
N VAL A 269 -23.56 -13.32 -20.53
CA VAL A 269 -23.28 -14.57 -21.25
C VAL A 269 -24.28 -15.64 -20.83
N MET A 270 -24.53 -15.81 -19.53
CA MET A 270 -25.45 -16.83 -19.01
C MET A 270 -26.90 -16.56 -19.42
N PHE A 271 -27.41 -15.36 -19.14
CA PHE A 271 -28.82 -15.02 -19.31
C PHE A 271 -29.13 -14.31 -20.62
N GLY A 272 -28.16 -13.66 -21.27
CA GLY A 272 -28.36 -12.92 -22.51
C GLY A 272 -27.93 -13.66 -23.78
N VAL A 273 -27.10 -14.70 -23.66
CA VAL A 273 -26.63 -15.49 -24.81
C VAL A 273 -27.02 -16.96 -24.65
N ILE A 274 -26.52 -17.64 -23.60
CA ILE A 274 -26.69 -19.09 -23.43
C ILE A 274 -28.16 -19.45 -23.22
N GLN A 275 -28.83 -18.84 -22.24
CA GLN A 275 -30.23 -19.18 -21.91
C GLN A 275 -31.21 -18.90 -23.06
N PRO A 276 -31.18 -17.75 -23.78
CA PRO A 276 -31.98 -17.54 -24.99
C PRO A 276 -31.72 -18.58 -26.06
N THR A 277 -30.45 -18.90 -26.30
CA THR A 277 -30.05 -19.88 -27.33
C THR A 277 -30.63 -21.26 -27.03
N ILE A 278 -30.52 -21.72 -25.77
CA ILE A 278 -31.10 -23.00 -25.33
C ILE A 278 -32.63 -22.95 -25.43
N THR A 279 -33.26 -21.85 -25.01
CA THR A 279 -34.73 -21.71 -25.07
C THR A 279 -35.24 -21.78 -26.50
N LEU A 280 -34.56 -21.13 -27.45
CA LEU A 280 -34.91 -21.14 -28.87
C LEU A 280 -34.64 -22.48 -29.55
N LEU A 281 -33.52 -23.14 -29.24
CA LEU A 281 -33.13 -24.41 -29.87
C LEU A 281 -33.95 -25.60 -29.38
N PHE A 282 -34.20 -25.68 -28.08
CA PHE A 282 -34.88 -26.84 -27.45
C PHE A 282 -36.36 -26.59 -27.18
N GLY A 283 -36.89 -25.40 -27.50
CA GLY A 283 -38.29 -25.06 -27.25
C GLY A 283 -38.65 -25.14 -25.77
N LEU A 284 -37.77 -24.64 -24.89
CA LEU A 284 -38.00 -24.67 -23.43
C LEU A 284 -39.23 -23.85 -23.04
N ASN A 285 -39.76 -24.12 -21.83
CA ASN A 285 -40.88 -23.38 -21.27
C ASN A 285 -40.64 -21.86 -21.35
N VAL A 286 -41.68 -21.13 -21.72
CA VAL A 286 -41.77 -19.67 -21.85
C VAL A 286 -41.19 -18.93 -20.63
N VAL A 287 -41.30 -19.52 -19.43
CA VAL A 287 -40.71 -18.98 -18.19
C VAL A 287 -39.19 -18.71 -18.32
N PHE A 288 -38.44 -19.59 -18.98
CA PHE A 288 -36.99 -19.38 -19.18
C PHE A 288 -36.69 -18.19 -20.10
N GLY A 289 -37.57 -17.92 -21.08
CA GLY A 289 -37.49 -16.71 -21.91
C GLY A 289 -37.67 -15.44 -21.08
N PHE A 290 -38.66 -15.42 -20.19
CA PHE A 290 -38.92 -14.26 -19.33
C PHE A 290 -37.80 -13.98 -18.32
N ILE A 291 -37.21 -15.02 -17.71
CA ILE A 291 -36.07 -14.85 -16.81
C ILE A 291 -34.91 -14.15 -17.54
N SER A 292 -34.63 -14.57 -18.78
CA SER A 292 -33.59 -13.96 -19.60
C SER A 292 -33.87 -12.47 -19.85
N ILE A 293 -35.09 -12.15 -20.26
CA ILE A 293 -35.52 -10.77 -20.53
C ILE A 293 -35.37 -9.89 -19.29
N ILE A 294 -35.88 -10.33 -18.13
CA ILE A 294 -35.83 -9.57 -16.89
C ILE A 294 -34.39 -9.28 -16.48
N VAL A 295 -33.51 -10.30 -16.51
CA VAL A 295 -32.11 -10.13 -16.11
C VAL A 295 -31.38 -9.17 -17.04
N VAL A 296 -31.54 -9.31 -18.35
CA VAL A 296 -30.82 -8.48 -19.33
C VAL A 296 -31.31 -7.03 -19.29
N VAL A 297 -32.63 -6.81 -19.20
CA VAL A 297 -33.20 -5.47 -19.01
C VAL A 297 -32.69 -4.83 -17.72
N SER A 298 -32.60 -5.60 -16.62
CA SER A 298 -32.04 -5.10 -15.35
C SER A 298 -30.57 -4.69 -15.50
N ILE A 299 -29.77 -5.45 -16.26
CA ILE A 299 -28.37 -5.11 -16.52
C ILE A 299 -28.26 -3.83 -17.35
N ILE A 300 -29.07 -3.68 -18.40
CA ILE A 300 -29.08 -2.46 -19.23
C ILE A 300 -29.47 -1.25 -18.38
N PHE A 301 -30.49 -1.39 -17.54
CA PHE A 301 -30.93 -0.32 -16.64
C PHE A 301 -29.84 0.04 -15.62
N PHE A 302 -29.18 -0.97 -15.04
CA PHE A 302 -28.04 -0.77 -14.15
C PHE A 302 -26.90 -0.01 -14.84
N LEU A 303 -26.55 -0.37 -16.07
CA LEU A 303 -25.52 0.32 -16.86
C LEU A 303 -25.92 1.78 -17.12
N MET A 304 -27.15 2.03 -17.55
CA MET A 304 -27.66 3.39 -17.78
C MET A 304 -27.56 4.28 -16.53
N LEU A 305 -27.98 3.77 -15.38
CA LEU A 305 -27.89 4.51 -14.11
C LEU A 305 -26.44 4.71 -13.65
N SER A 306 -25.56 3.76 -13.95
CA SER A 306 -24.16 3.77 -13.52
C SER A 306 -23.29 4.76 -14.32
N ILE A 307 -23.70 5.17 -15.52
CA ILE A 307 -22.94 6.11 -16.36
C ILE A 307 -22.75 7.46 -15.66
N TYR A 308 -23.80 8.02 -15.04
CA TYR A 308 -23.73 9.36 -14.45
C TYR A 308 -22.76 9.46 -13.24
N PRO A 309 -22.81 8.57 -12.23
CA PRO A 309 -21.83 8.55 -11.14
C PRO A 309 -20.40 8.29 -11.63
N PHE A 310 -20.25 7.51 -12.70
CA PHE A 310 -18.96 7.17 -13.27
C PHE A 310 -18.31 8.38 -13.94
N VAL A 311 -19.05 9.08 -14.81
CA VAL A 311 -18.60 10.32 -15.46
C VAL A 311 -18.26 11.39 -14.41
N LYS A 312 -19.10 11.55 -13.37
CA LYS A 312 -18.84 12.53 -12.30
C LYS A 312 -17.58 12.21 -11.48
N ARG A 313 -17.23 10.92 -11.30
CA ARG A 313 -15.99 10.51 -10.62
C ARG A 313 -14.74 10.71 -11.48
N GLU A 314 -14.85 10.52 -12.79
CA GLU A 314 -13.71 10.65 -13.73
C GLU A 314 -13.44 12.12 -14.10
N ILE A 315 -14.43 13.02 -13.95
CA ILE A 315 -14.25 14.48 -14.11
C ILE A 315 -13.68 15.16 -12.85
N ASN A 316 -13.99 14.64 -11.66
CA ASN A 316 -13.60 15.24 -10.37
C ASN A 316 -12.47 14.49 -9.64
N GLY A 317 -11.87 13.48 -10.27
CA GLY A 317 -10.71 12.74 -9.78
C GLY A 317 -9.48 13.11 -10.58
#